data_AF-A0A1I0WLF4-F1
#
_entry.id   AF-A0A1I0WLF4-F1
#
_cell.length_a   1.000
_cell.length_b   1.000
_cell.length_c   1.000
_cell.angle_alpha   90.00
_cell.angle_beta   90.00
_cell.angle_gamma   90.00
#
_symmetry.space_group_name_H-M   'P 1'
#
loop_
_entity.id
_entity.type
_entity.pdbx_description
1 polymer ?
#
loop_
_entity_poly.entity_id
_entity_poly.type
_entity_poly.pdbx_seq_one_letter_code
_entity_poly.pdbx_strand_id
1 'polypeptide(L)'
;MLELQAKDTRGYFMLPQAPEGAGYYVYGNVGGRLNTGHLAQYAHPNLMTLILCIEREWQAIDERKFGIGNISVAGGAEYDGHATHQKGLEMDIRPVRKDKLTGQEARLTRFDPAYDREATTRLIRLFARHMMVRVIYFNDTDVQKVIGGGRVRSAMRHDDHFHVAIRRYA
;
A
#
# COMPACT_ATOMS: atom_id res chain seq x y z
N MET A 1 21.25 -8.54 19.53
CA MET A 1 20.42 -7.31 19.47
C MET A 1 19.37 -7.56 18.41
N LEU A 2 18.08 -7.55 18.74
CA LEU A 2 17.05 -7.65 17.70
C LEU A 2 17.18 -6.39 16.84
N GLU A 3 17.44 -6.52 15.54
CA GLU A 3 17.32 -5.38 14.64
C GLU A 3 15.85 -4.95 14.62
N LEU A 4 15.53 -3.87 15.35
CA LEU A 4 14.16 -3.41 15.54
C LEU A 4 13.53 -2.98 14.21
N GLN A 5 14.36 -2.57 13.24
CA GLN A 5 13.95 -2.16 11.92
C GLN A 5 15.14 -2.26 10.95
N ALA A 6 15.15 -3.30 10.10
CA ALA A 6 16.23 -3.52 9.14
C ALA A 6 16.40 -2.30 8.21
N LYS A 7 17.65 -1.92 7.96
CA LYS A 7 18.03 -0.81 7.08
C LYS A 7 18.82 -1.34 5.89
N ASP A 8 18.51 -0.88 4.68
CA ASP A 8 19.25 -1.29 3.48
C ASP A 8 20.40 -0.35 3.12
N THR A 9 21.11 -0.67 2.02
CA THR A 9 22.26 0.08 1.51
C THR A 9 21.92 1.49 1.02
N ARG A 10 20.65 1.79 0.71
CA ARG A 10 20.17 3.15 0.37
C ARG A 10 19.85 3.97 1.62
N GLY A 11 19.87 3.31 2.78
CA GLY A 11 19.49 3.86 4.07
C GLY A 11 18.00 3.87 4.32
N TYR A 12 17.23 3.06 3.57
CA TYR A 12 15.79 2.93 3.74
C TYR A 12 15.48 1.88 4.79
N PHE A 13 14.37 2.10 5.49
CA PHE A 13 13.93 1.22 6.56
C PHE A 13 12.84 0.28 6.07
N MET A 14 12.93 -0.98 6.49
CA MET A 14 11.86 -1.94 6.31
C MET A 14 10.64 -1.48 7.13
N LEU A 15 9.45 -1.48 6.52
CA LEU A 15 8.20 -1.33 7.24
C LEU A 15 8.08 -2.41 8.32
N PRO A 16 7.62 -2.13 9.55
CA PRO A 16 7.43 -3.18 10.55
C PRO A 16 6.45 -4.26 10.05
N GLN A 17 6.84 -5.54 10.18
CA GLN A 17 6.26 -6.65 9.41
C GLN A 17 4.93 -7.22 9.92
N ALA A 18 4.60 -7.03 11.20
CA ALA A 18 3.30 -7.38 11.75
C ALA A 18 3.11 -6.72 13.13
N PRO A 19 3.25 -5.39 13.24
CA PRO A 19 3.13 -4.73 14.54
C PRO A 19 1.76 -5.00 15.16
N GLU A 20 1.77 -5.56 16.37
CA GLU A 20 0.59 -5.69 17.21
C GLU A 20 -0.01 -4.30 17.44
N GLY A 21 -1.33 -4.17 17.32
CA GLY A 21 -2.04 -2.88 17.44
C GLY A 21 -1.94 -1.93 16.23
N ALA A 22 -1.20 -2.27 15.17
CA ALA A 22 -1.14 -1.41 13.98
C ALA A 22 -2.39 -1.48 13.11
N GLY A 23 -2.65 -0.37 12.41
CA GLY A 23 -3.78 -0.19 11.48
C GLY A 23 -3.57 -0.81 10.11
N TYR A 24 -2.47 -1.53 9.92
CA TYR A 24 -2.16 -2.22 8.66
C TYR A 24 -1.63 -3.64 8.91
N TYR A 25 -1.65 -4.44 7.85
CA TYR A 25 -0.93 -5.71 7.78
C TYR A 25 -0.09 -5.75 6.50
N VAL A 26 1.00 -6.50 6.50
CA VAL A 26 1.85 -6.68 5.32
C VAL A 26 1.42 -7.93 4.56
N TYR A 27 1.41 -7.84 3.23
CA TYR A 27 1.30 -8.97 2.32
C TYR A 27 2.23 -8.74 1.13
N GLY A 28 2.33 -9.71 0.23
CA GLY A 28 2.94 -9.48 -1.08
C GLY A 28 3.55 -10.74 -1.65
N ASN A 29 3.88 -10.66 -2.93
CA ASN A 29 4.57 -11.72 -3.65
C ASN A 29 5.70 -11.07 -4.43
N VAL A 30 6.93 -11.33 -3.98
CA VAL A 30 8.15 -11.07 -4.73
C VAL A 30 8.50 -12.33 -5.53
N GLY A 31 8.79 -12.19 -6.82
CA GLY A 31 9.02 -13.30 -7.73
C GLY A 31 7.75 -14.06 -8.10
N GLY A 32 6.55 -13.50 -7.86
CA GLY A 32 5.29 -14.25 -7.88
C GLY A 32 5.16 -15.33 -6.78
N ARG A 33 6.10 -15.38 -5.83
CA ARG A 33 6.11 -16.37 -4.75
C ARG A 33 5.20 -15.92 -3.61
N LEU A 34 4.38 -16.83 -3.10
CA LEU A 34 3.51 -16.54 -1.95
C LEU A 34 4.35 -16.27 -0.70
N ASN A 35 3.83 -15.41 0.19
CA ASN A 35 4.42 -15.15 1.51
C ASN A 35 5.82 -14.50 1.48
N THR A 36 6.22 -13.92 0.35
CA THR A 36 7.49 -13.19 0.21
C THR A 36 7.34 -11.68 0.27
N GLY A 37 6.14 -11.17 0.59
CA GLY A 37 5.87 -9.73 0.68
C GLY A 37 6.82 -8.98 1.59
N HIS A 38 7.30 -9.62 2.66
CA HIS A 38 8.28 -9.07 3.60
C HIS A 38 9.61 -8.66 2.95
N LEU A 39 9.94 -9.23 1.78
CA LEU A 39 11.16 -8.90 1.04
C LEU A 39 11.08 -7.56 0.32
N ALA A 40 9.88 -7.04 0.07
CA ALA A 40 9.64 -5.81 -0.70
C ALA A 40 9.09 -4.66 0.16
N GLN A 41 9.56 -4.52 1.40
CA GLN A 41 9.00 -3.57 2.37
C GLN A 41 9.92 -2.39 2.70
N TYR A 42 10.96 -2.14 1.91
CA TYR A 42 11.91 -1.05 2.17
C TYR A 42 11.35 0.27 1.64
N ALA A 43 11.06 1.19 2.55
CA ALA A 43 10.46 2.47 2.23
C ALA A 43 11.45 3.63 2.39
N HIS A 44 11.40 4.58 1.45
CA HIS A 44 12.01 5.89 1.65
C HIS A 44 11.38 6.55 2.89
N PRO A 45 12.12 7.35 3.70
CA PRO A 45 11.58 7.99 4.90
C PRO A 45 10.26 8.76 4.70
N ASN A 46 10.10 9.47 3.59
CA ASN A 46 8.84 10.15 3.24
C ASN A 46 7.66 9.19 3.08
N LEU A 47 7.87 8.01 2.48
CA LEU A 47 6.83 7.01 2.32
C LEU A 47 6.50 6.36 3.67
N MET A 48 7.52 6.03 4.47
CA MET A 48 7.32 5.56 5.85
C MET A 48 6.48 6.54 6.67
N THR A 49 6.80 7.84 6.57
CA THR A 49 6.06 8.91 7.25
C THR A 49 4.60 8.96 6.78
N LEU A 50 4.36 8.86 5.47
CA LEU A 50 3.00 8.80 4.93
C LEU A 50 2.23 7.59 5.46
N ILE A 51 2.83 6.40 5.43
CA ILE A 51 2.19 5.16 5.87
C ILE A 51 1.73 5.31 7.33
N LEU A 52 2.61 5.76 8.22
CA LEU A 52 2.29 5.91 9.64
C LEU A 52 1.23 7.01 9.89
N CYS A 53 1.24 8.09 9.11
CA CYS A 53 0.21 9.13 9.18
C CYS A 53 -1.16 8.58 8.77
N ILE A 54 -1.24 7.91 7.61
CA ILE A 54 -2.49 7.34 7.09
C ILE A 54 -2.99 6.21 7.99
N GLU A 55 -2.09 5.42 8.59
CA GLU A 55 -2.45 4.41 9.58
C GLU A 55 -3.26 5.01 10.74
N ARG A 56 -2.79 6.13 11.31
CA ARG A 56 -3.48 6.78 12.43
C ARG A 56 -4.81 7.40 12.01
N GLU A 57 -4.86 8.04 10.85
CA GLU A 57 -6.12 8.58 10.32
C GLU A 57 -7.14 7.47 10.03
N TRP A 58 -6.68 6.34 9.49
CA TRP A 58 -7.53 5.20 9.19
C TRP A 58 -8.10 4.57 10.47
N GLN A 59 -7.25 4.29 11.46
CA GLN A 59 -7.69 3.72 12.74
C GLN A 59 -8.68 4.61 13.50
N ALA A 60 -8.66 5.92 13.26
CA ALA A 60 -9.62 6.85 13.87
C ALA A 60 -11.03 6.73 13.28
N ILE A 61 -11.18 6.17 12.06
CA ILE A 61 -12.46 6.12 11.33
C ILE A 61 -12.91 4.72 10.94
N ASP A 62 -12.05 3.71 11.13
CA ASP A 62 -12.32 2.32 10.80
C ASP A 62 -11.47 1.38 11.66
N GLU A 63 -12.09 0.34 12.19
CA GLU A 63 -11.43 -0.66 13.06
C GLU A 63 -10.63 -1.70 12.26
N ARG A 64 -10.82 -1.80 10.94
CA ARG A 64 -10.14 -2.79 10.11
C ARG A 64 -8.70 -2.39 9.86
N LYS A 65 -7.84 -3.38 9.61
CA LYS A 65 -6.50 -3.13 9.07
C LYS A 65 -6.56 -3.02 7.55
N PHE A 66 -5.77 -2.13 6.94
CA PHE A 66 -5.56 -2.16 5.49
C PHE A 66 -4.30 -2.95 5.13
N GLY A 67 -4.30 -3.61 3.97
CA GLY A 67 -3.17 -4.42 3.53
C GLY A 67 -2.17 -3.60 2.74
N ILE A 68 -0.91 -3.57 3.18
CA ILE A 68 0.21 -2.99 2.43
C ILE A 68 0.94 -4.12 1.70
N GLY A 69 1.05 -3.96 0.38
CA GLY A 69 1.72 -4.85 -0.54
C GLY A 69 3.15 -4.41 -0.80
N ASN A 70 3.58 -4.56 -2.05
CA ASN A 70 4.93 -4.26 -2.50
C ASN A 70 5.28 -2.77 -2.34
N ILE A 71 6.54 -2.48 -1.93
CA ILE A 71 7.15 -1.15 -1.83
C ILE A 71 8.47 -1.11 -2.62
N SER A 72 9.52 -1.72 -2.08
CA SER A 72 10.77 -1.97 -2.78
C SER A 72 11.57 -3.05 -2.05
N VAL A 73 12.34 -3.82 -2.80
CA VAL A 73 13.30 -4.77 -2.23
C VAL A 73 14.54 -4.05 -1.68
N ALA A 74 15.30 -4.72 -0.82
CA ALA A 74 16.56 -4.20 -0.30
C ALA A 74 17.49 -3.76 -1.45
N GLY A 75 18.02 -2.54 -1.38
CA GLY A 75 18.90 -1.99 -2.42
C GLY A 75 18.18 -1.54 -3.70
N GLY A 76 16.88 -1.79 -3.85
CA GLY A 76 16.06 -1.27 -4.95
C GLY A 76 16.21 -2.02 -6.27
N ALA A 77 16.65 -3.28 -6.25
CA ALA A 77 16.69 -4.11 -7.45
C ALA A 77 15.29 -4.23 -8.10
N GLU A 78 15.27 -4.35 -9.43
CA GLU A 78 14.02 -4.63 -10.15
C GLU A 78 13.53 -6.05 -9.84
N TYR A 79 12.21 -6.21 -9.71
CA TYR A 79 11.56 -7.50 -9.54
C TYR A 79 10.18 -7.48 -10.21
N ASP A 80 9.74 -8.63 -10.72
CA ASP A 80 8.39 -8.89 -11.23
C ASP A 80 7.85 -7.91 -12.30
N GLY A 81 8.74 -7.21 -13.02
CA GLY A 81 8.35 -6.17 -13.98
C GLY A 81 7.70 -4.94 -13.33
N HIS A 82 7.78 -4.79 -12.01
CA HIS A 82 7.35 -3.60 -11.27
C HIS A 82 8.44 -2.53 -11.32
N ALA A 83 8.69 -1.98 -12.50
CA ALA A 83 9.76 -1.01 -12.73
C ALA A 83 9.69 0.25 -11.83
N THR A 84 8.49 0.59 -11.33
CA THR A 84 8.30 1.74 -10.44
C THR A 84 8.73 1.47 -9.00
N HIS A 85 8.63 0.23 -8.50
CA HIS A 85 8.85 -0.16 -7.09
C HIS A 85 10.33 -0.31 -6.70
N GLN A 86 11.21 0.47 -7.33
CA GLN A 86 12.66 0.45 -7.08
C GLN A 86 13.11 1.56 -6.12
N LYS A 87 12.31 2.60 -5.95
CA LYS A 87 12.73 3.84 -5.26
C LYS A 87 12.26 3.94 -3.82
N GLY A 88 11.39 3.02 -3.39
CA GLY A 88 10.75 3.07 -2.08
C GLY A 88 9.82 4.28 -1.92
N LEU A 89 9.32 4.85 -3.02
CA LEU A 89 8.39 5.99 -3.06
C LEU A 89 7.01 5.58 -3.61
N GLU A 90 6.82 4.28 -3.77
CA GLU A 90 5.67 3.63 -4.35
C GLU A 90 5.22 2.52 -3.42
N MET A 91 3.91 2.30 -3.33
CA MET A 91 3.37 1.13 -2.63
C MET A 91 2.06 0.67 -3.25
N ASP A 92 1.80 -0.63 -3.13
CA ASP A 92 0.51 -1.21 -3.48
C ASP A 92 -0.30 -1.46 -2.21
N ILE A 93 -1.61 -1.25 -2.28
CA ILE A 93 -2.51 -1.38 -1.13
C ILE A 93 -3.75 -2.18 -1.53
N ARG A 94 -4.16 -3.12 -0.68
CA ARG A 94 -5.40 -3.90 -0.93
C ARG A 94 -6.63 -3.02 -0.82
N PRO A 95 -7.66 -3.24 -1.66
CA PRO A 95 -8.98 -2.72 -1.40
C PRO A 95 -9.52 -3.37 -0.11
N VAL A 96 -10.36 -2.62 0.59
CA VAL A 96 -10.87 -3.02 1.91
C VAL A 96 -11.93 -4.12 1.76
N ARG A 97 -11.92 -5.05 2.70
CA ARG A 97 -12.88 -6.16 2.79
C ARG A 97 -13.99 -5.89 3.78
N LYS A 98 -15.18 -6.43 3.51
CA LYS A 98 -16.31 -6.48 4.45
C LYS A 98 -16.06 -7.47 5.59
N ASP A 99 -15.42 -8.60 5.29
CA ASP A 99 -15.23 -9.73 6.22
C ASP A 99 -14.02 -9.58 7.16
N LYS A 100 -13.30 -8.45 7.09
CA LYS A 100 -12.13 -8.12 7.91
C LYS A 100 -10.97 -9.12 7.81
N LEU A 101 -10.95 -10.02 6.81
CA LEU A 101 -9.85 -10.95 6.61
C LEU A 101 -8.55 -10.18 6.31
N THR A 102 -7.45 -10.58 6.96
CA THR A 102 -6.12 -9.97 6.80
C THR A 102 -5.10 -10.99 6.27
N GLY A 103 -3.87 -10.56 6.05
CA GLY A 103 -2.77 -11.46 5.68
C GLY A 103 -2.80 -11.88 4.21
N GLN A 104 -2.18 -13.02 3.91
CA GLN A 104 -2.00 -13.46 2.54
C GLN A 104 -3.30 -13.98 1.92
N GLU A 105 -4.19 -14.55 2.73
CA GLU A 105 -5.50 -15.07 2.28
C GLU A 105 -6.54 -13.98 1.98
N ALA A 106 -6.30 -12.73 2.38
CA ALA A 106 -7.19 -11.61 2.14
C ALA A 106 -7.28 -11.14 0.67
N ARG A 107 -6.90 -11.98 -0.32
CA ARG A 107 -6.92 -11.60 -1.74
C ARG A 107 -8.34 -11.34 -2.25
N LEU A 108 -8.49 -10.26 -3.01
CA LEU A 108 -9.71 -9.92 -3.74
C LEU A 108 -9.44 -8.93 -4.87
N THR A 109 -10.40 -8.85 -5.76
CA THR A 109 -10.59 -7.85 -6.80
C THR A 109 -11.82 -6.99 -6.49
N ARG A 110 -11.94 -5.84 -7.15
CA ARG A 110 -13.14 -4.97 -7.07
C ARG A 110 -14.45 -5.62 -7.54
N PHE A 111 -14.38 -6.83 -8.10
CA PHE A 111 -15.53 -7.59 -8.57
C PHE A 111 -16.05 -8.58 -7.51
N ASP A 112 -15.26 -8.85 -6.48
CA ASP A 112 -15.61 -9.85 -5.48
C ASP A 112 -16.69 -9.34 -4.52
N PRO A 113 -17.63 -10.20 -4.07
CA PRO A 113 -18.68 -9.81 -3.14
C PRO A 113 -18.17 -9.25 -1.80
N ALA A 114 -17.00 -9.73 -1.36
CA ALA A 114 -16.33 -9.31 -0.13
C ALA A 114 -15.71 -7.90 -0.23
N TYR A 115 -15.58 -7.32 -1.43
CA TYR A 115 -15.07 -5.97 -1.63
C TYR A 115 -15.99 -4.93 -0.98
N ASP A 116 -15.40 -4.07 -0.14
CA ASP A 116 -16.06 -2.90 0.44
C ASP A 116 -15.61 -1.64 -0.31
N ARG A 117 -16.39 -1.25 -1.32
CA ARG A 117 -16.14 -0.05 -2.12
C ARG A 117 -16.18 1.23 -1.29
N GLU A 118 -17.11 1.33 -0.33
CA GLU A 118 -17.28 2.54 0.46
C GLU A 118 -16.06 2.75 1.37
N ALA A 119 -15.65 1.71 2.08
CA ALA A 119 -14.45 1.75 2.92
C ALA A 119 -13.17 1.98 2.09
N THR A 120 -13.07 1.33 0.93
CA THR A 120 -11.96 1.57 -0.01
C THR A 120 -11.92 3.02 -0.48
N THR A 121 -13.08 3.62 -0.77
CA THR A 121 -13.18 5.04 -1.12
C THR A 121 -12.71 5.93 0.03
N ARG A 122 -13.11 5.63 1.28
CA ARG A 122 -12.65 6.37 2.46
C ARG A 122 -11.13 6.28 2.63
N LEU A 123 -10.55 5.08 2.53
CA LEU A 123 -9.11 4.87 2.61
C LEU A 123 -8.35 5.62 1.51
N ILE A 124 -8.77 5.49 0.24
CA ILE A 124 -8.11 6.17 -0.89
C ILE A 124 -8.24 7.69 -0.75
N ARG A 125 -9.32 8.22 -0.15
CA ARG A 125 -9.43 9.66 0.14
C ARG A 125 -8.39 10.16 1.13
N LEU A 126 -8.00 9.38 2.14
CA LEU A 126 -6.92 9.76 3.05
C LEU A 126 -5.62 9.99 2.26
N PHE A 127 -5.26 9.03 1.40
CA PHE A 127 -4.11 9.18 0.51
C PHE A 127 -4.26 10.35 -0.47
N ALA A 128 -5.40 10.46 -1.13
CA ALA A 128 -5.66 11.48 -2.15
C ALA A 128 -5.69 12.91 -1.57
N ARG A 129 -5.81 13.11 -0.26
CA ARG A 129 -5.73 14.43 0.36
C ARG A 129 -4.31 14.80 0.78
N HIS A 130 -3.43 13.82 0.97
CA HIS A 130 -2.09 14.06 1.45
C HIS A 130 -1.21 14.72 0.37
N MET A 131 -0.52 15.82 0.71
CA MET A 131 0.26 16.61 -0.25
C MET A 131 1.39 15.83 -0.93
N MET A 132 1.95 14.82 -0.25
CA MET A 132 2.99 13.95 -0.79
C MET A 132 2.50 13.04 -1.92
N VAL A 133 1.22 12.69 -1.97
CA VAL A 133 0.70 11.72 -2.94
C VAL A 133 0.62 12.36 -4.33
N ARG A 134 1.42 11.84 -5.26
CA ARG A 134 1.52 12.30 -6.65
C ARG A 134 0.42 11.72 -7.53
N VAL A 135 0.22 10.40 -7.45
CA VAL A 135 -0.76 9.68 -8.27
C VAL A 135 -1.24 8.44 -7.54
N ILE A 136 -2.51 8.10 -7.76
CA ILE A 136 -3.10 6.83 -7.36
C ILE A 136 -3.61 6.10 -8.60
N TYR A 137 -3.29 4.82 -8.76
CA TYR A 137 -3.90 3.97 -9.78
C TYR A 137 -4.84 2.95 -9.16
N PHE A 138 -6.09 2.91 -9.61
CA PHE A 138 -7.09 1.93 -9.21
C PHE A 138 -8.24 1.87 -10.22
N ASN A 139 -8.67 0.68 -10.62
CA ASN A 139 -9.59 0.50 -11.75
C ASN A 139 -11.10 0.60 -11.40
N ASP A 140 -11.46 0.81 -10.13
CA ASP A 140 -12.87 1.04 -9.78
C ASP A 140 -13.31 2.45 -10.20
N THR A 141 -14.08 2.52 -11.29
CA THR A 141 -14.54 3.78 -11.89
C THR A 141 -15.51 4.55 -10.99
N ASP A 142 -16.21 3.88 -10.07
CA ASP A 142 -17.11 4.58 -9.15
C ASP A 142 -16.29 5.27 -8.04
N VAL A 143 -15.21 4.63 -7.57
CA VAL A 143 -14.24 5.29 -6.68
C VAL A 143 -13.61 6.51 -7.36
N GLN A 144 -13.21 6.38 -8.61
CA GLN A 144 -12.61 7.48 -9.38
C GLN A 144 -13.55 8.69 -9.49
N LYS A 145 -14.83 8.46 -9.84
CA LYS A 145 -15.85 9.51 -9.94
C LYS A 145 -16.03 10.25 -8.61
N VAL A 146 -16.05 9.51 -7.50
CA VAL A 146 -16.32 10.02 -6.16
C VAL A 146 -15.15 10.80 -5.55
N ILE A 147 -13.91 10.45 -5.90
CA ILE A 147 -12.70 11.16 -5.44
C ILE A 147 -12.38 12.36 -6.35
N GLY A 148 -12.72 12.28 -7.64
CA GLY A 148 -12.63 13.40 -8.58
C GLY A 148 -11.20 13.90 -8.85
N GLY A 149 -11.11 14.99 -9.61
CA GLY A 149 -9.86 15.74 -9.83
C GLY A 149 -8.73 14.99 -10.56
N GLY A 150 -9.01 13.84 -11.17
CA GLY A 150 -8.01 13.03 -11.87
C GLY A 150 -6.91 12.46 -10.96
N ARG A 151 -7.14 12.42 -9.65
CA ARG A 151 -6.15 11.96 -8.65
C ARG A 151 -6.05 10.44 -8.57
N VAL A 152 -7.15 9.75 -8.86
CA VAL A 152 -7.24 8.30 -9.04
C VAL A 152 -7.45 8.02 -10.52
N ARG A 153 -6.64 7.15 -11.11
CA ARG A 153 -6.67 6.84 -12.55
C ARG A 153 -6.66 5.33 -12.77
N SER A 154 -7.23 4.87 -13.88
CA SER A 154 -7.07 3.47 -14.28
C SER A 154 -5.64 3.20 -14.76
N ALA A 155 -5.16 2.00 -14.51
CA ALA A 155 -3.94 1.45 -15.09
C ALA A 155 -4.08 -0.07 -15.23
N MET A 156 -3.35 -0.67 -16.18
CA MET A 156 -3.39 -2.11 -16.41
C MET A 156 -3.08 -2.87 -15.11
N ARG A 157 -3.86 -3.91 -14.77
CA ARG A 157 -3.71 -4.79 -13.58
C ARG A 157 -4.09 -4.20 -12.20
N HIS A 158 -4.70 -3.02 -12.11
CA HIS A 158 -5.03 -2.38 -10.83
C HIS A 158 -6.49 -2.63 -10.38
N ASP A 159 -6.98 -3.87 -10.54
CA ASP A 159 -8.33 -4.27 -10.11
C ASP A 159 -8.34 -4.92 -8.71
N ASP A 160 -7.19 -5.36 -8.21
CA ASP A 160 -7.01 -6.09 -6.93
C ASP A 160 -6.15 -5.36 -5.90
N HIS A 161 -5.63 -4.18 -6.26
CA HIS A 161 -4.90 -3.25 -5.42
C HIS A 161 -4.98 -1.84 -6.00
N PHE A 162 -4.78 -0.83 -5.16
CA PHE A 162 -4.48 0.51 -5.61
C PHE A 162 -3.01 0.85 -5.38
N HIS A 163 -2.38 1.41 -6.40
CA HIS A 163 -0.98 1.83 -6.36
C HIS A 163 -0.92 3.29 -5.93
N VAL A 164 -0.04 3.63 -5.00
CA VAL A 164 0.21 4.99 -4.54
C VAL A 164 1.67 5.35 -4.82
N ALA A 165 1.90 6.42 -5.57
CA ALA A 165 3.24 6.99 -5.75
C ALA A 165 3.32 8.38 -5.12
N ILE A 166 4.40 8.64 -4.40
CA ILE A 166 4.63 9.92 -3.71
C ILE A 166 5.72 10.76 -4.37
N ARG A 167 5.73 12.05 -4.05
CA ARG A 167 6.86 12.94 -4.33
C ARG A 167 7.92 12.76 -3.26
N ARG A 168 9.19 12.70 -3.68
CA ARG A 168 10.31 12.91 -2.76
C ARG A 168 10.43 14.41 -2.49
N TYR A 169 10.53 14.77 -1.21
CA TYR A 169 10.93 16.10 -0.78
C TYR A 169 12.38 16.02 -0.32
N ALA A 170 13.12 17.09 -0.61
CA ALA A 170 14.54 17.23 -0.29
C ALA A 170 14.75 17.43 1.21
#